data_AF-A0A953U9Y1-F1
#
_entry.id   AF-A0A953U9Y1-F1
#
_cell.length_a   1.000
_cell.length_b   1.000
_cell.length_c   1.000
_cell.angle_alpha   90.00
_cell.angle_beta   90.00
_cell.angle_gamma   90.00
#
_symmetry.space_group_name_H-M   'P 1'
#
loop_
_entity.id
_entity.type
_entity.pdbx_description
1 polymer ?
#
loop_
_entity_poly.entity_id
_entity_poly.type
_entity_poly.pdbx_seq_one_letter_code
_entity_poly.pdbx_strand_id
1 'polypeptide(L)'
;MKRMILATAAFSAVLFAQTPSEAVDRALAAAPRQMKDGATVIQWKADGTYDTLKKGTNRLLCYDRSGEPGRQPFAVQCTGIGNLERVAQNRKFEAMTDREARQKAIEAAEANGTRVKPEFGSVWYDMNGADKDHARIHVTIAVPGATSQSMGLPDNPGKGGVWIMNAGTTTAHIMTPGS
;
A
#
# COMPACT_ATOMS: atom_id res chain seq x y z
N MET A 1 -55.02 32.15 1.46
CA MET A 1 -53.57 32.26 1.18
C MET A 1 -52.80 31.64 2.33
N LYS A 2 -52.35 30.38 2.20
CA LYS A 2 -51.58 29.66 3.24
C LYS A 2 -50.10 29.75 2.88
N ARG A 3 -49.31 30.42 3.71
CA ARG A 3 -47.85 30.57 3.53
C ARG A 3 -47.17 29.28 3.99
N MET A 4 -46.61 28.51 3.05
CA MET A 4 -45.70 27.41 3.34
C MET A 4 -44.32 27.98 3.67
N ILE A 5 -43.82 27.72 4.88
CA ILE A 5 -42.45 28.03 5.28
C ILE A 5 -41.60 26.81 4.92
N LEU A 6 -40.72 26.96 3.94
CA LEU A 6 -39.75 25.96 3.53
C LEU A 6 -38.52 26.09 4.43
N ALA A 7 -38.34 25.15 5.36
CA ALA A 7 -37.14 25.09 6.20
C ALA A 7 -36.06 24.29 5.46
N THR A 8 -35.06 25.00 4.91
CA THR A 8 -33.84 24.40 4.36
C THR A 8 -32.89 24.02 5.49
N ALA A 9 -32.78 22.71 5.77
CA ALA A 9 -31.75 22.18 6.65
C ALA A 9 -30.41 22.10 5.89
N ALA A 10 -29.47 22.97 6.24
CA ALA A 10 -28.09 22.87 5.77
C ALA A 10 -27.37 21.75 6.54
N PHE A 11 -27.15 20.61 5.90
CA PHE A 11 -26.25 19.57 6.40
C PHE A 11 -24.80 20.02 6.14
N SER A 12 -24.14 20.58 7.14
CA SER A 12 -22.69 20.78 7.10
C SER A 12 -22.00 19.43 7.27
N ALA A 13 -21.47 18.88 6.19
CA ALA A 13 -20.53 17.76 6.25
C ALA A 13 -19.23 18.25 6.90
N VAL A 14 -18.97 17.84 8.14
CA VAL A 14 -17.70 18.10 8.81
C VAL A 14 -16.67 17.14 8.21
N LEU A 15 -15.83 17.67 7.32
CA LEU A 15 -14.59 17.00 6.90
C LEU A 15 -13.60 17.07 8.07
N PHE A 16 -13.44 15.97 8.81
CA PHE A 16 -12.40 15.88 9.83
C PHE A 16 -11.03 15.77 9.16
N ALA A 17 -10.33 16.91 9.04
CA ALA A 17 -8.92 16.91 8.70
C ALA A 17 -8.13 16.31 9.89
N GLN A 18 -7.37 15.24 9.65
CA GLN A 18 -6.45 14.70 10.65
C GLN A 18 -5.33 15.70 10.92
N THR A 19 -4.92 15.82 12.18
CA THR A 19 -3.72 16.58 12.51
C THR A 19 -2.48 15.87 11.94
N PRO A 20 -1.36 16.59 11.67
CA PRO A 20 -0.13 15.96 11.20
C PRO A 20 0.36 14.82 12.10
N SER A 21 0.16 14.94 13.42
CA SER A 21 0.51 13.88 14.39
C SER A 21 -0.34 12.62 14.22
N GLU A 22 -1.65 12.76 14.07
CA GLU A 22 -2.56 11.62 13.87
C GLU A 22 -2.29 10.90 12.54
N ALA A 23 -2.00 11.65 11.48
CA ALA A 23 -1.64 11.08 10.18
C ALA A 23 -0.33 10.29 10.26
N VAL A 24 0.67 10.79 10.99
CA VAL A 24 1.93 10.08 11.25
C VAL A 24 1.69 8.79 12.04
N ASP A 25 0.96 8.86 13.15
CA ASP A 25 0.68 7.69 14.00
C ASP A 25 -0.12 6.61 13.27
N ARG A 26 -1.06 7.04 12.42
CA ARG A 26 -1.85 6.15 11.57
C ARG A 26 -0.97 5.43 10.56
N ALA A 27 -0.17 6.16 9.78
CA ALA A 27 0.71 5.56 8.77
C ALA A 27 1.72 4.59 9.38
N LEU A 28 2.20 4.87 10.60
CA LEU A 28 3.12 4.00 11.33
C LEU A 28 2.47 2.76 11.96
N ALA A 29 1.17 2.53 11.81
CA ALA A 29 0.48 1.39 12.43
C ALA A 29 0.98 0.03 11.93
N ALA A 30 1.40 -0.07 10.66
CA ALA A 30 2.00 -1.28 10.09
C ALA A 30 3.50 -1.44 10.38
N ALA A 31 4.15 -0.43 10.97
CA ALA A 31 5.60 -0.43 11.14
C ALA A 31 6.04 -1.45 12.21
N PRO A 32 7.06 -2.28 11.93
CA PRO A 32 7.68 -3.11 12.96
C PRO A 32 8.17 -2.25 14.13
N ARG A 33 7.95 -2.72 15.37
CA ARG A 33 8.25 -1.97 16.60
C ARG A 33 9.68 -1.38 16.61
N GLN A 34 10.67 -2.18 16.22
CA GLN A 34 12.08 -1.77 16.22
C GLN A 34 12.44 -0.71 15.16
N MET A 35 11.62 -0.57 14.12
CA MET A 35 11.88 0.35 13.01
C MET A 35 10.99 1.60 13.05
N LYS A 36 9.90 1.56 13.83
CA LYS A 36 8.85 2.59 13.85
C LYS A 36 9.40 4.00 14.07
N ASP A 37 10.22 4.20 15.10
CA ASP A 37 10.67 5.54 15.49
C ASP A 37 11.60 6.17 14.45
N GLY A 38 12.39 5.34 13.75
CA GLY A 38 13.29 5.78 12.69
C GLY A 38 12.62 5.86 11.31
N ALA A 39 11.36 5.47 11.16
CA ALA A 39 10.70 5.41 9.85
C ALA A 39 10.41 6.81 9.28
N THR A 40 10.52 6.93 7.96
CA THR A 40 10.02 8.08 7.20
C THR A 40 8.53 7.90 6.96
N VAL A 41 7.75 8.98 7.11
CA VAL A 41 6.32 8.98 6.80
C VAL A 41 6.03 10.02 5.74
N ILE A 42 5.32 9.58 4.70
CA ILE A 42 4.86 10.45 3.61
C ILE A 42 3.34 10.45 3.50
N GLN A 43 2.82 11.49 2.86
CA GLN A 43 1.44 11.59 2.44
C GLN A 43 1.39 11.78 0.93
N TRP A 44 0.75 10.84 0.22
CA TRP A 44 0.57 10.94 -1.22
C TRP A 44 -0.45 12.01 -1.57
N LYS A 45 -0.18 12.76 -2.64
CA LYS A 45 -1.09 13.70 -3.28
C LYS A 45 -1.82 13.02 -4.44
N ALA A 46 -2.93 13.62 -4.87
CA ALA A 46 -3.73 13.13 -5.99
C ALA A 46 -2.95 13.12 -7.33
N ASP A 47 -1.97 14.01 -7.48
CA ASP A 47 -1.10 14.10 -8.68
C ASP A 47 0.03 13.05 -8.70
N GLY A 48 0.14 12.21 -7.67
CA GLY A 48 1.17 11.19 -7.54
C GLY A 48 2.49 11.68 -6.95
N THR A 49 2.60 12.94 -6.56
CA THR A 49 3.69 13.44 -5.71
C THR A 49 3.37 13.19 -4.22
N TYR A 50 4.25 13.57 -3.30
CA TYR A 50 4.03 13.38 -1.87
C TYR A 50 4.64 14.49 -1.02
N ASP A 51 4.06 14.71 0.16
CA ASP A 51 4.68 15.48 1.24
C ASP A 51 5.37 14.54 2.23
N THR A 52 6.46 14.99 2.84
CA THR A 52 7.10 14.26 3.94
C THR A 52 6.54 14.78 5.27
N LEU A 53 5.74 13.95 5.96
CA LEU A 53 5.17 14.29 7.26
C LEU A 53 6.18 14.12 8.40
N LYS A 54 7.06 13.11 8.27
CA LYS A 54 8.12 12.82 9.22
C LYS A 54 9.35 12.31 8.47
N LYS A 55 10.47 13.00 8.59
CA LYS A 55 11.75 12.50 8.09
C LYS A 55 12.28 11.42 9.05
N GLY A 56 12.64 10.26 8.50
CA GLY A 56 13.20 9.14 9.25
C GLY A 56 14.72 9.16 9.32
N THR A 57 15.26 8.22 10.10
CA THR A 57 16.69 7.92 10.25
C THR A 57 17.05 6.50 9.79
N ASN A 58 16.06 5.66 9.47
CA ASN A 58 16.25 4.33 8.90
C ASN A 58 15.62 4.22 7.50
N ARG A 59 15.69 3.02 6.90
CA ARG A 59 15.22 2.76 5.53
C ARG A 59 13.72 2.46 5.41
N LEU A 60 12.95 2.46 6.49
CA LEU A 60 11.51 2.20 6.43
C LEU A 60 10.77 3.47 6.01
N LEU A 61 9.86 3.32 5.06
CA LEU A 61 8.93 4.31 4.58
C LEU A 61 7.52 3.82 4.86
N CYS A 62 6.67 4.64 5.47
CA CYS A 62 5.27 4.34 5.73
C CYS A 62 4.34 5.41 5.15
N TYR A 63 3.15 5.01 4.72
CA TYR A 63 2.13 5.92 4.21
C TYR A 63 0.73 5.34 4.38
N ASP A 64 -0.23 6.26 4.46
CA ASP A 64 -1.65 5.95 4.35
C ASP A 64 -2.04 5.83 2.87
N ARG A 65 -2.90 4.86 2.57
CA ARG A 65 -3.52 4.64 1.27
C ARG A 65 -5.03 4.41 1.38
N SER A 66 -5.61 4.67 2.54
CA SER A 66 -7.06 4.80 2.71
C SER A 66 -7.61 5.81 1.70
N GLY A 67 -8.77 5.50 1.12
CA GLY A 67 -9.41 6.34 0.10
C GLY A 67 -8.95 6.07 -1.34
N GLU A 68 -7.91 5.26 -1.56
CA GLU A 68 -7.66 4.70 -2.89
C GLU A 68 -8.80 3.76 -3.33
N PRO A 69 -9.09 3.68 -4.65
CA PRO A 69 -10.11 2.76 -5.15
C PRO A 69 -9.91 1.32 -4.70
N GLY A 70 -10.97 0.70 -4.17
CA GLY A 70 -10.96 -0.70 -3.74
C GLY A 70 -10.22 -0.99 -2.43
N ARG A 71 -9.67 0.01 -1.74
CA ARG A 71 -9.06 -0.18 -0.41
C ARG A 71 -10.10 -0.20 0.71
N GLN A 72 -9.72 -0.86 1.79
CA GLN A 72 -10.47 -0.83 3.05
C GLN A 72 -10.40 0.57 3.68
N PRO A 73 -11.36 0.94 4.56
CA PRO A 73 -11.37 2.25 5.22
C PRO A 73 -10.11 2.51 6.04
N PHE A 74 -9.53 1.47 6.66
CA PHE A 74 -8.18 1.50 7.19
C PHE A 74 -7.25 0.72 6.27
N ALA A 75 -6.29 1.40 5.66
CA ALA A 75 -5.32 0.79 4.76
C ALA A 75 -4.01 1.57 4.81
N VAL A 76 -3.00 1.04 5.51
CA VAL A 76 -1.66 1.64 5.58
C VAL A 76 -0.62 0.63 5.10
N GLN A 77 0.51 1.14 4.59
CA GLN A 77 1.59 0.30 4.09
C GLN A 77 2.95 0.87 4.50
N CYS A 78 3.86 -0.02 4.87
CA CYS A 78 5.27 0.31 5.05
C CYS A 78 6.16 -0.56 4.16
N THR A 79 7.24 0.00 3.63
CA THR A 79 8.23 -0.72 2.84
C THR A 79 9.60 -0.03 2.86
N GLY A 80 10.61 -0.59 2.19
CA GLY A 80 11.91 0.05 2.01
C GLY A 80 11.80 1.35 1.19
N ILE A 81 12.55 2.38 1.56
CA ILE A 81 12.56 3.69 0.86
C ILE A 81 12.93 3.57 -0.62
N GLY A 82 13.69 2.53 -1.01
CA GLY A 82 14.02 2.23 -2.40
C GLY A 82 12.82 1.88 -3.28
N ASN A 83 11.64 1.62 -2.68
CA ASN A 83 10.43 1.26 -3.41
C ASN A 83 9.55 2.46 -3.79
N LEU A 84 9.93 3.71 -3.50
CA LEU A 84 9.09 4.89 -3.77
C LEU A 84 8.56 4.96 -5.21
N GLU A 85 9.42 4.72 -6.20
CA GLU A 85 9.01 4.72 -7.61
C GLU A 85 8.06 3.57 -7.94
N ARG A 86 8.30 2.38 -7.37
CA ARG A 86 7.39 1.22 -7.49
C ARG A 86 6.02 1.54 -6.91
N VAL A 87 5.98 2.17 -5.74
CA VAL A 87 4.74 2.59 -5.07
C VAL A 87 3.99 3.59 -5.93
N ALA A 88 4.66 4.66 -6.39
CA ALA A 88 4.05 5.68 -7.23
C ALA A 88 3.48 5.08 -8.53
N GLN A 89 4.21 4.16 -9.18
CA GLN A 89 3.72 3.47 -10.38
C GLN A 89 2.53 2.57 -10.07
N ASN A 90 2.56 1.82 -8.96
CA ASN A 90 1.42 0.99 -8.54
C ASN A 90 0.17 1.84 -8.32
N ARG A 91 0.28 2.97 -7.61
CA ARG A 91 -0.85 3.88 -7.38
C ARG A 91 -1.50 4.34 -8.68
N LYS A 92 -0.70 4.65 -9.71
CA LYS A 92 -1.23 5.01 -11.04
C LYS A 92 -2.02 3.88 -11.69
N PHE A 93 -1.54 2.64 -11.57
CA PHE A 93 -2.29 1.48 -12.06
C PHE A 93 -3.56 1.25 -11.23
N GLU A 94 -3.49 1.29 -9.90
CA GLU A 94 -4.65 1.04 -9.02
C GLU A 94 -5.73 2.13 -9.14
N ALA A 95 -5.38 3.34 -9.58
CA ALA A 95 -6.35 4.38 -9.92
C ALA A 95 -7.23 4.01 -11.13
N MET A 96 -6.80 3.07 -11.98
CA MET A 96 -7.62 2.50 -13.05
C MET A 96 -8.62 1.53 -12.42
N THR A 97 -9.87 1.96 -12.25
CA THR A 97 -10.93 1.14 -11.62
C THR A 97 -11.38 -0.02 -12.50
N ASP A 98 -11.26 0.12 -13.82
CA ASP A 98 -11.43 -0.98 -14.77
C ASP A 98 -10.30 -2.01 -14.62
N ARG A 99 -10.67 -3.22 -14.21
CA ARG A 99 -9.71 -4.29 -13.90
C ARG A 99 -8.96 -4.79 -15.14
N GLU A 100 -9.63 -4.88 -16.29
CA GLU A 100 -9.04 -5.40 -17.52
C GLU A 100 -8.06 -4.39 -18.10
N ALA A 101 -8.43 -3.11 -18.14
CA ALA A 101 -7.57 -2.02 -18.55
C ALA A 101 -6.33 -1.91 -17.65
N ARG A 102 -6.50 -2.02 -16.32
CA ARG A 102 -5.39 -2.05 -15.37
C ARG A 102 -4.44 -3.21 -15.66
N GLN A 103 -4.99 -4.42 -15.85
CA GLN A 103 -4.19 -5.61 -16.11
C GLN A 103 -3.38 -5.47 -17.41
N LYS A 104 -4.02 -5.03 -18.51
CA LYS A 104 -3.35 -4.76 -19.79
C LYS A 104 -2.25 -3.71 -19.66
N ALA A 105 -2.48 -2.64 -18.88
CA ALA A 105 -1.49 -1.59 -18.67
C ALA A 105 -0.26 -2.12 -17.89
N ILE A 106 -0.48 -3.00 -16.91
CA ILE A 106 0.60 -3.67 -16.18
C ILE A 106 1.37 -4.60 -17.12
N GLU A 107 0.69 -5.46 -17.88
CA GLU A 107 1.32 -6.39 -18.84
C GLU A 107 2.13 -5.66 -19.91
N ALA A 108 1.62 -4.54 -20.43
CA ALA A 108 2.37 -3.70 -21.37
C ALA A 108 3.66 -3.17 -20.74
N ALA A 109 3.60 -2.70 -19.48
CA ALA A 109 4.76 -2.22 -18.75
C ALA A 109 5.79 -3.33 -18.46
N GLU A 110 5.33 -4.55 -18.19
CA GLU A 110 6.21 -5.72 -18.04
C GLU A 110 6.89 -6.04 -19.38
N ALA A 111 6.11 -6.13 -20.47
CA ALA A 111 6.59 -6.53 -21.79
C ALA A 111 7.59 -5.52 -22.40
N ASN A 112 7.38 -4.23 -22.18
CA ASN A 112 8.27 -3.19 -22.69
C ASN A 112 9.38 -2.79 -21.71
N GLY A 113 9.47 -3.45 -20.54
CA GLY A 113 10.51 -3.21 -19.53
C GLY A 113 10.37 -1.93 -18.72
N THR A 114 9.25 -1.21 -18.83
CA THR A 114 8.99 0.02 -18.04
C THR A 114 8.40 -0.26 -16.66
N ARG A 115 8.10 -1.52 -16.34
CA ARG A 115 7.68 -1.89 -14.99
C ARG A 115 8.82 -1.70 -14.00
N VAL A 116 8.65 -0.77 -13.07
CA VAL A 116 9.62 -0.54 -11.99
C VAL A 116 9.67 -1.79 -11.12
N LYS A 117 10.88 -2.32 -10.89
CA LYS A 117 11.09 -3.46 -10.00
C LYS A 117 11.17 -2.98 -8.54
N PRO A 118 10.58 -3.69 -7.58
CA PRO A 118 10.85 -3.43 -6.17
C PRO A 118 12.32 -3.74 -5.82
N GLU A 119 12.82 -3.16 -4.73
CA GLU A 119 14.11 -3.49 -4.13
C GLU A 119 14.10 -4.96 -3.68
N PHE A 120 15.04 -5.76 -4.18
CA PHE A 120 15.14 -7.17 -3.81
C PHE A 120 15.39 -7.32 -2.30
N GLY A 121 14.65 -8.22 -1.66
CA GLY A 121 14.69 -8.45 -0.21
C GLY A 121 13.94 -7.39 0.61
N SER A 122 13.34 -6.38 -0.02
CA SER A 122 12.55 -5.38 0.70
C SER A 122 11.24 -5.98 1.21
N VAL A 123 10.94 -5.69 2.47
CA VAL A 123 9.70 -6.16 3.12
C VAL A 123 8.58 -5.16 2.87
N TRP A 124 7.37 -5.66 2.69
CA TRP A 124 6.14 -4.90 2.57
C TRP A 124 5.22 -5.29 3.71
N TYR A 125 4.89 -4.34 4.56
CA TYR A 125 3.98 -4.49 5.70
C TYR A 125 2.67 -3.80 5.34
N ASP A 126 1.62 -4.58 5.14
CA ASP A 126 0.30 -4.11 4.75
C ASP A 126 -0.67 -4.29 5.91
N MET A 127 -1.24 -3.21 6.45
CA MET A 127 -2.25 -3.32 7.50
C MET A 127 -3.58 -2.77 7.00
N ASN A 128 -4.59 -3.64 6.88
CA ASN A 128 -5.87 -3.27 6.29
C ASN A 128 -7.07 -3.83 7.07
N GLY A 129 -8.15 -3.06 7.17
CA GLY A 129 -9.40 -3.46 7.83
C GLY A 129 -10.47 -2.37 7.84
N ALA A 130 -11.63 -2.69 8.43
CA ALA A 130 -12.72 -1.72 8.59
C ALA A 130 -12.30 -0.49 9.42
N ASP A 131 -11.42 -0.71 10.40
CA ASP A 131 -10.77 0.30 11.23
C ASP A 131 -9.42 -0.26 11.72
N LYS A 132 -8.73 0.51 12.57
CA LYS A 132 -7.42 0.13 13.10
C LYS A 132 -7.45 -1.14 13.97
N ASP A 133 -8.50 -1.34 14.74
CA ASP A 133 -8.59 -2.43 15.73
C ASP A 133 -9.00 -3.76 15.08
N HIS A 134 -9.70 -3.68 13.94
CA HIS A 134 -10.08 -4.83 13.12
C HIS A 134 -9.14 -5.06 11.92
N ALA A 135 -8.09 -4.25 11.78
CA ALA A 135 -7.13 -4.40 10.70
C ALA A 135 -6.17 -5.56 10.95
N ARG A 136 -5.87 -6.30 9.87
CA ARG A 136 -4.89 -7.38 9.89
C ARG A 136 -3.65 -6.93 9.14
N ILE A 137 -2.51 -7.35 9.67
CA ILE A 137 -1.23 -7.20 9.00
C ILE A 137 -1.12 -8.32 7.96
N HIS A 138 -0.45 -8.02 6.85
CA HIS A 138 0.00 -8.98 5.87
C HIS A 138 1.41 -8.58 5.48
N VAL A 139 2.34 -9.53 5.55
CA VAL A 139 3.75 -9.29 5.24
C VAL A 139 4.15 -10.05 3.99
N THR A 140 4.88 -9.38 3.10
CA THR A 140 5.51 -10.01 1.94
C THR A 140 6.93 -9.50 1.76
N ILE A 141 7.77 -10.26 1.05
CA ILE A 141 9.16 -9.88 0.76
C ILE A 141 9.34 -9.88 -0.75
N ALA A 142 9.70 -8.74 -1.32
CA ALA A 142 9.89 -8.60 -2.75
C ALA A 142 11.17 -9.33 -3.21
N VAL A 143 11.04 -10.19 -4.21
CA VAL A 143 12.15 -10.94 -4.80
C VAL A 143 12.02 -10.95 -6.33
N PRO A 144 12.04 -9.77 -6.98
CA PRO A 144 11.72 -9.65 -8.42
C PRO A 144 12.62 -10.55 -9.26
N GLY A 145 12.02 -11.33 -10.15
CA GLY A 145 12.69 -12.30 -11.02
C GLY A 145 13.04 -13.63 -10.36
N ALA A 146 12.87 -13.79 -9.05
CA ALA A 146 13.14 -15.05 -8.37
C ALA A 146 12.12 -16.13 -8.74
N THR A 147 12.58 -17.37 -8.77
CA THR A 147 11.79 -18.59 -9.03
C THR A 147 11.78 -19.51 -7.81
N SER A 148 10.87 -20.50 -7.82
CA SER A 148 10.82 -21.58 -6.84
C SER A 148 12.18 -22.26 -6.65
N GLN A 149 12.91 -22.51 -7.74
CA GLN A 149 14.22 -23.15 -7.73
C GLN A 149 15.28 -22.24 -7.11
N SER A 150 15.29 -20.96 -7.47
CA SER A 150 16.29 -20.02 -6.95
C SER A 150 16.13 -19.74 -5.45
N MET A 151 14.90 -19.81 -4.92
CA MET A 151 14.59 -19.54 -3.52
C MET A 151 14.45 -20.80 -2.67
N GLY A 152 14.32 -21.98 -3.28
CA GLY A 152 14.00 -23.21 -2.58
C GLY A 152 12.60 -23.20 -1.93
N LEU A 153 11.64 -22.48 -2.54
CA LEU A 153 10.29 -22.30 -2.02
C LEU A 153 9.24 -22.91 -2.95
N PRO A 154 8.11 -23.41 -2.43
CA PRO A 154 6.95 -23.76 -3.25
C PRO A 154 6.36 -22.51 -3.91
N ASP A 155 5.72 -22.67 -5.08
CA ASP A 155 5.03 -21.60 -5.81
C ASP A 155 3.55 -21.45 -5.46
N ASN A 156 3.09 -22.18 -4.45
CA ASN A 156 1.69 -22.20 -4.04
C ASN A 156 1.57 -22.41 -2.52
N PRO A 157 0.46 -21.95 -1.91
CA PRO A 157 0.26 -22.04 -0.47
C PRO A 157 -0.05 -23.45 0.05
N GLY A 158 -0.30 -24.42 -0.84
CA GLY A 158 -0.86 -25.73 -0.48
C GLY A 158 0.07 -26.63 0.35
N LYS A 159 1.34 -26.26 0.50
CA LYS A 159 2.33 -27.00 1.29
C LYS A 159 2.52 -26.47 2.71
N GLY A 160 1.81 -25.40 3.08
CA GLY A 160 2.02 -24.72 4.36
C GLY A 160 3.34 -23.94 4.39
N GLY A 161 3.43 -22.97 5.29
CA GLY A 161 4.62 -22.12 5.42
C GLY A 161 4.78 -21.11 4.28
N VAL A 162 5.99 -20.57 4.15
CA VAL A 162 6.33 -19.53 3.16
C VAL A 162 6.34 -20.09 1.74
N TRP A 163 5.93 -19.28 0.77
CA TRP A 163 5.85 -19.66 -0.64
C TRP A 163 6.12 -18.45 -1.55
N ILE A 164 6.47 -18.66 -2.81
CA ILE A 164 6.72 -17.60 -3.78
C ILE A 164 5.51 -17.39 -4.70
N MET A 165 4.94 -16.19 -4.69
CA MET A 165 3.90 -15.78 -5.64
C MET A 165 4.54 -15.10 -6.85
N ASN A 166 3.95 -15.29 -8.04
CA ASN A 166 4.38 -14.68 -9.30
C ASN A 166 5.86 -14.97 -9.66
N ALA A 167 6.33 -16.18 -9.37
CA ALA A 167 7.67 -16.65 -9.65
C ALA A 167 8.11 -16.32 -11.10
N GLY A 168 9.33 -15.83 -11.26
CA GLY A 168 9.93 -15.48 -12.55
C GLY A 168 9.51 -14.11 -13.12
N THR A 169 8.59 -13.39 -12.47
CA THR A 169 8.13 -12.06 -12.91
C THR A 169 8.79 -10.94 -12.11
N THR A 170 8.67 -9.68 -12.56
CA THR A 170 9.13 -8.53 -11.76
C THR A 170 8.32 -8.30 -10.48
N THR A 171 7.19 -9.01 -10.33
CA THR A 171 6.33 -8.94 -9.15
C THR A 171 6.50 -10.13 -8.21
N ALA A 172 7.49 -11.00 -8.47
CA ALA A 172 7.79 -12.14 -7.61
C ALA A 172 8.00 -11.68 -6.15
N HIS A 173 7.30 -12.33 -5.22
CA HIS A 173 7.40 -12.03 -3.79
C HIS A 173 7.16 -13.28 -2.93
N ILE A 174 7.84 -13.32 -1.79
CA ILE A 174 7.64 -14.35 -0.77
C ILE A 174 6.42 -13.95 0.05
N MET A 175 5.48 -14.87 0.14
CA MET A 175 4.30 -14.80 0.97
C MET A 175 4.62 -15.39 2.34
N THR A 176 4.25 -14.69 3.42
CA THR A 176 4.40 -15.17 4.79
C THR A 176 3.03 -15.41 5.44
N PRO A 177 2.47 -16.63 5.37
CA PRO A 177 1.16 -16.90 5.97
C PRO A 177 1.15 -16.67 7.48
N GLY A 178 0.03 -16.17 8.01
CA GLY A 178 -0.15 -15.93 9.44
C GLY A 178 0.51 -14.66 9.98
N SER A 179 1.13 -13.86 9.10
CA SER A 179 1.48 -12.46 9.38
C SER A 179 0.25 -11.59 9.60
#